data_AF-A0A7C2ZBX5-F1
#
_entry.id   AF-A0A7C2ZBX5-F1
#
_cell.length_a   1.000
_cell.length_b   1.000
_cell.length_c   1.000
_cell.angle_alpha   90.00
_cell.angle_beta   90.00
_cell.angle_gamma   90.00
#
_symmetry.space_group_name_H-M   'P 1'
#
loop_
_entity.id
_entity.type
_entity.pdbx_description
1 polymer ?
#
loop_
_entity_poly.entity_id
_entity_poly.type
_entity_poly.pdbx_seq_one_letter_code
_entity_poly.pdbx_strand_id
1 'polypeptide(L)'
;WHGHNDLHKVQVNAIAAWLYGCSAANVSIFGVGERTGNPPLEAMVVEHAQLKGMAEGVNYAAITELAEYAKRELGFNIPHNYPLVGRDFNVTRAGIHADGLLKNEEIYNCFDTQKLLNRPVRVAITDKTGAAGIKHWIEAKYQTEIAKHNPRVIKIKDKIDDEYSNDRVSAISDEEMFGWVREVFGNDLPPLRK
;
A
#
# COMPACT_ATOMS: atom_id res chain seq x y z
N TRP A 1 -23.01 19.55 3.96
CA TRP A 1 -23.67 18.29 3.57
C TRP A 1 -23.18 17.18 4.47
N HIS A 2 -24.09 16.41 5.02
CA HIS A 2 -23.80 15.29 5.91
C HIS A 2 -24.63 14.09 5.43
N GLY A 3 -23.99 12.98 5.12
CA GLY A 3 -24.65 11.78 4.65
C GLY A 3 -23.90 10.54 5.11
N HIS A 4 -24.51 9.38 4.90
CA HIS A 4 -23.96 8.09 5.32
C HIS A 4 -23.70 7.14 4.15
N ASN A 5 -22.87 6.14 4.39
CA ASN A 5 -22.31 5.26 3.37
C ASN A 5 -23.08 3.96 3.13
N ASP A 6 -24.36 3.91 3.47
CA ASP A 6 -25.17 2.69 3.42
C ASP A 6 -25.22 2.07 2.01
N LEU A 7 -24.91 2.86 0.97
CA LEU A 7 -24.92 2.44 -0.44
C LEU A 7 -23.60 2.74 -1.19
N HIS A 8 -22.46 2.87 -0.50
CA HIS A 8 -21.14 3.15 -1.10
C HIS A 8 -21.02 4.46 -1.90
N LYS A 9 -21.98 5.38 -1.73
CA LYS A 9 -22.04 6.64 -2.50
C LYS A 9 -21.62 7.86 -1.70
N VAL A 10 -21.21 7.70 -0.45
CA VAL A 10 -21.08 8.85 0.45
C VAL A 10 -19.99 9.82 0.00
N GLN A 11 -18.88 9.30 -0.54
CA GLN A 11 -17.77 10.10 -1.05
C GLN A 11 -18.20 10.91 -2.28
N VAL A 12 -18.75 10.24 -3.29
CA VAL A 12 -19.21 10.92 -4.53
C VAL A 12 -20.35 11.90 -4.24
N ASN A 13 -21.25 11.58 -3.32
CA ASN A 13 -22.33 12.48 -2.91
C ASN A 13 -21.80 13.72 -2.19
N ALA A 14 -20.80 13.58 -1.31
CA ALA A 14 -20.18 14.71 -0.63
C ALA A 14 -19.51 15.68 -1.62
N ILE A 15 -18.78 15.13 -2.60
CA ILE A 15 -18.10 15.88 -3.64
C ILE A 15 -19.10 16.54 -4.59
N ALA A 16 -20.13 15.81 -5.03
CA ALA A 16 -21.19 16.37 -5.84
C ALA A 16 -21.92 17.50 -5.09
N ALA A 17 -22.28 17.29 -3.82
CA ALA A 17 -22.92 18.33 -3.02
C ALA A 17 -22.06 19.61 -2.94
N TRP A 18 -20.75 19.48 -2.74
CA TRP A 18 -19.82 20.59 -2.75
C TRP A 18 -19.74 21.30 -4.11
N LEU A 19 -19.54 20.55 -5.20
CA LEU A 19 -19.47 21.11 -6.56
C LEU A 19 -20.76 21.83 -7.00
N TYR A 20 -21.91 21.42 -6.46
CA TYR A 20 -23.23 22.00 -6.77
C TYR A 20 -23.74 22.99 -5.72
N GLY A 21 -22.84 23.54 -4.89
CA GLY A 21 -23.12 24.74 -4.09
C GLY A 21 -23.21 24.54 -2.58
N CYS A 22 -23.00 23.34 -2.04
CA CYS A 22 -22.83 23.21 -0.59
C CYS A 22 -21.48 23.82 -0.18
N SER A 23 -21.50 24.73 0.80
CA SER A 23 -20.28 25.39 1.28
C SER A 23 -19.34 24.48 2.07
N ALA A 24 -19.83 23.32 2.55
CA ALA A 24 -19.04 22.37 3.33
C ALA A 24 -19.60 20.95 3.22
N ALA A 25 -18.73 19.96 3.43
CA ALA A 25 -19.08 18.56 3.66
C ALA A 25 -18.58 18.12 5.04
N ASN A 26 -19.42 17.41 5.80
CA ASN A 26 -19.01 16.78 7.04
C ASN A 26 -18.32 15.45 6.73
N VAL A 27 -17.22 15.20 7.41
CA VAL A 27 -16.34 14.06 7.20
C VAL A 27 -15.96 13.44 8.54
N SER A 28 -15.44 12.22 8.52
CA SER A 28 -14.82 11.59 9.67
C SER A 28 -13.56 10.83 9.29
N ILE A 29 -12.68 10.61 10.27
CA ILE A 29 -11.43 9.87 10.10
C ILE A 29 -11.76 8.46 9.58
N PHE A 30 -11.26 8.12 8.38
CA PHE A 30 -11.51 6.84 7.70
C PHE A 30 -13.00 6.47 7.55
N GLY A 31 -13.86 7.49 7.49
CA GLY A 31 -15.30 7.33 7.32
C GLY A 31 -16.01 6.73 8.53
N VAL A 32 -15.38 6.63 9.70
CA VAL A 32 -16.02 6.06 10.90
C VAL A 32 -17.30 6.82 11.28
N GLY A 33 -18.35 6.09 11.64
CA GLY A 33 -19.66 6.65 11.99
C GLY A 33 -20.67 5.55 12.24
N GLU A 34 -21.93 5.94 12.42
CA GLU A 34 -23.02 4.97 12.57
C GLU A 34 -23.14 4.06 11.33
N ARG A 35 -23.48 2.79 11.57
CA ARG A 35 -23.72 1.77 10.54
C ARG A 35 -22.50 1.57 9.64
N THR A 36 -22.55 2.08 8.41
CA THR A 36 -21.50 1.95 7.40
C THR A 36 -20.66 3.21 7.25
N GLY A 37 -20.91 4.23 8.07
CA GLY A 37 -20.03 5.39 8.20
C GLY A 37 -20.43 6.64 7.41
N ASN A 38 -19.53 7.61 7.39
CA ASN A 38 -19.64 8.96 6.83
C ASN A 38 -18.63 9.15 5.67
N PRO A 39 -18.59 10.33 4.99
CA PRO A 39 -17.49 10.66 4.09
C PRO A 39 -16.11 10.52 4.77
N PRO A 40 -15.18 9.77 4.16
CA PRO A 40 -13.81 9.69 4.65
C PRO A 40 -13.08 11.04 4.50
N LEU A 41 -12.55 11.55 5.61
CA LEU A 41 -11.78 12.80 5.67
C LEU A 41 -10.61 12.79 4.68
N GLU A 42 -9.80 11.73 4.73
CA GLU A 42 -8.61 11.57 3.90
C GLU A 42 -8.95 11.53 2.41
N ALA A 43 -10.06 10.89 2.05
CA ALA A 43 -10.51 10.83 0.66
C ALA A 43 -10.98 12.20 0.17
N MET A 44 -11.75 12.93 0.99
CA MET A 44 -12.20 14.28 0.66
C MET A 44 -11.04 15.27 0.48
N VAL A 45 -9.99 15.18 1.30
CA VAL A 45 -8.78 16.01 1.18
C VAL A 45 -8.06 15.73 -0.15
N VAL A 46 -7.90 14.46 -0.52
CA VAL A 46 -7.27 14.07 -1.79
C VAL A 46 -8.13 14.45 -2.99
N GLU A 47 -9.45 14.25 -2.92
CA GLU A 47 -10.35 14.62 -4.02
C GLU A 47 -10.36 16.13 -4.27
N HIS A 48 -10.39 16.94 -3.20
CA HIS A 48 -10.25 18.39 -3.33
C HIS A 48 -8.96 18.75 -4.07
N ALA A 49 -7.84 18.10 -3.74
CA ALA A 49 -6.57 18.33 -4.40
C ALA A 49 -6.58 17.96 -5.89
N GLN A 50 -7.24 16.86 -6.26
CA GLN A 50 -7.39 16.45 -7.65
C GLN A 50 -8.21 17.46 -8.47
N LEU A 51 -9.24 18.06 -7.86
CA LEU A 51 -10.16 18.98 -8.56
C LEU A 51 -9.69 20.44 -8.57
N LYS A 52 -8.97 20.88 -7.54
CA LYS A 52 -8.60 22.31 -7.34
C LYS A 52 -7.10 22.56 -7.26
N GLY A 53 -6.29 21.51 -7.30
CA GLY A 53 -4.87 21.58 -6.97
C GLY A 53 -4.61 21.46 -5.46
N MET A 54 -3.35 21.23 -5.13
CA MET A 54 -2.89 21.08 -3.75
C MET A 54 -3.24 22.33 -2.92
N ALA A 55 -3.91 22.13 -1.79
CA ALA A 55 -4.31 23.21 -0.91
C ALA A 55 -3.13 23.68 -0.05
N GLU A 56 -2.93 25.01 0.01
CA GLU A 56 -1.93 25.62 0.86
C GLU A 56 -2.21 25.29 2.34
N GLY A 57 -1.16 24.97 3.10
CA GLY A 57 -1.26 24.63 4.51
C GLY A 57 -1.77 23.21 4.82
N VAL A 58 -2.16 22.43 3.82
CA VAL A 58 -2.53 21.02 4.02
C VAL A 58 -1.29 20.14 3.96
N ASN A 59 -1.02 19.43 5.06
CA ASN A 59 -0.01 18.39 5.12
C ASN A 59 -0.62 17.05 4.67
N TYR A 60 -0.47 16.69 3.40
CA TYR A 60 -0.99 15.44 2.84
C TYR A 60 -0.30 14.20 3.43
N ALA A 61 0.98 14.28 3.80
CA ALA A 61 1.68 13.17 4.43
C ALA A 61 1.10 12.81 5.81
N ALA A 62 0.42 13.77 6.47
CA ALA A 62 -0.28 13.51 7.73
C ALA A 62 -1.42 12.48 7.59
N ILE A 63 -1.89 12.17 6.39
CA ILE A 63 -2.85 11.07 6.15
C ILE A 63 -2.28 9.73 6.63
N THR A 64 -0.98 9.50 6.39
CA THR A 64 -0.29 8.29 6.87
C THR A 64 -0.15 8.29 8.40
N GLU A 65 0.17 9.43 8.99
CA GLU A 65 0.26 9.59 10.45
C GLU A 65 -1.11 9.40 11.12
N LEU A 66 -2.17 9.88 10.47
CA LEU A 66 -3.55 9.72 10.92
C LEU A 66 -3.97 8.25 10.97
N ALA A 67 -3.46 7.42 10.06
CA ALA A 67 -3.72 5.98 10.06
C ALA A 67 -3.12 5.30 11.31
N GLU A 68 -1.88 5.65 11.65
CA GLU A 68 -1.22 5.15 12.85
C GLU A 68 -1.92 5.67 14.12
N TYR A 69 -2.32 6.94 14.13
CA TYR A 69 -3.11 7.52 15.21
C TYR A 69 -4.44 6.78 15.40
N ALA A 70 -5.21 6.57 14.33
CA ALA A 70 -6.51 5.91 14.44
C ALA A 70 -6.39 4.45 14.91
N LYS A 71 -5.35 3.74 14.45
CA LYS A 71 -5.06 2.39 14.93
C LYS A 71 -4.73 2.39 16.43
N ARG A 72 -3.86 3.30 16.87
CA ARG A 72 -3.34 3.33 18.25
C ARG A 72 -4.34 3.88 19.26
N GLU A 73 -5.00 4.98 18.93
CA GLU A 73 -5.83 5.74 19.87
C GLU A 73 -7.32 5.43 19.74
N LEU A 74 -7.78 5.10 18.53
CA LEU A 74 -9.20 4.82 18.27
C LEU A 74 -9.50 3.31 18.16
N GLY A 75 -8.46 2.46 18.21
CA GLY A 75 -8.58 1.02 17.98
C GLY A 75 -9.11 0.67 16.59
N PHE A 76 -9.00 1.59 15.62
CA PHE A 76 -9.55 1.41 14.30
C PHE A 76 -8.71 0.40 13.50
N ASN A 77 -9.32 -0.71 13.12
CA ASN A 77 -8.65 -1.73 12.32
C ASN A 77 -8.73 -1.39 10.83
N ILE A 78 -7.66 -0.79 10.30
CA ILE A 78 -7.57 -0.40 8.89
C ILE A 78 -7.40 -1.66 8.01
N PRO A 79 -8.32 -1.93 7.07
CA PRO A 79 -8.14 -3.01 6.11
C PRO A 79 -6.84 -2.86 5.32
N HIS A 80 -6.18 -3.98 5.03
CA HIS A 80 -4.89 -3.97 4.34
C HIS A 80 -4.94 -3.28 2.97
N ASN A 81 -6.09 -3.35 2.29
CA ASN A 81 -6.35 -2.75 0.99
C ASN A 81 -7.17 -1.45 1.06
N TYR A 82 -7.29 -0.82 2.23
CA TYR A 82 -8.01 0.44 2.38
C TYR A 82 -7.34 1.55 1.53
N PRO A 83 -8.08 2.39 0.80
CA PRO A 83 -7.51 3.44 -0.03
C PRO A 83 -6.55 4.37 0.73
N LEU A 84 -5.46 4.80 0.08
CA LEU A 84 -4.44 5.72 0.60
C LEU A 84 -3.56 5.18 1.74
N VAL A 85 -4.12 4.45 2.72
CA VAL A 85 -3.42 4.11 3.97
C VAL A 85 -3.31 2.62 4.25
N GLY A 86 -4.04 1.78 3.53
CA GLY A 86 -3.89 0.33 3.62
C GLY A 86 -2.43 -0.07 3.37
N ARG A 87 -1.91 -1.06 4.10
CA ARG A 87 -0.52 -1.52 3.90
C ARG A 87 -0.25 -2.02 2.47
N ASP A 88 -1.30 -2.46 1.77
CA ASP A 88 -1.24 -3.06 0.43
C ASP A 88 -1.87 -2.18 -0.66
N PHE A 89 -2.28 -0.93 -0.35
CA PHE A 89 -3.02 -0.08 -1.30
C PHE A 89 -2.21 0.30 -2.56
N ASN A 90 -0.89 0.42 -2.41
CA ASN A 90 0.06 0.73 -3.48
C ASN A 90 1.01 -0.47 -3.74
N VAL A 91 0.55 -1.70 -3.43
CA VAL A 91 1.31 -2.92 -3.72
C VAL A 91 0.91 -3.47 -5.08
N THR A 92 1.89 -3.69 -5.96
CA THR A 92 1.67 -4.35 -7.24
C THR A 92 2.15 -5.80 -7.23
N ARG A 93 1.44 -6.70 -7.91
CA ARG A 93 1.66 -8.16 -7.87
C ARG A 93 2.17 -8.77 -9.18
N ALA A 94 1.79 -8.20 -10.32
CA ALA A 94 2.14 -8.77 -11.62
C ALA A 94 3.56 -8.36 -12.04
N GLY A 95 4.35 -9.29 -12.58
CA GLY A 95 5.73 -9.00 -13.03
C GLY A 95 5.81 -7.86 -14.05
N ILE A 96 4.84 -7.78 -14.98
CA ILE A 96 4.74 -6.65 -15.93
C ILE A 96 4.38 -5.33 -15.26
N HIS A 97 3.63 -5.36 -14.15
CA HIS A 97 3.30 -4.16 -13.41
C HIS A 97 4.50 -3.67 -12.59
N ALA A 98 5.26 -4.59 -12.00
CA ALA A 98 6.50 -4.26 -11.30
C ALA A 98 7.53 -3.62 -12.24
N ASP A 99 7.69 -4.15 -13.45
CA ASP A 99 8.57 -3.56 -14.48
C ASP A 99 8.14 -2.14 -14.86
N GLY A 100 6.85 -1.90 -15.10
CA GLY A 100 6.37 -0.55 -15.39
C GLY A 100 6.55 0.40 -14.22
N LEU A 101 6.29 -0.06 -13.00
CA LEU A 101 6.47 0.74 -11.78
C LEU A 101 7.93 1.19 -11.59
N LEU A 102 8.90 0.33 -11.90
CA LEU A 102 10.33 0.68 -11.85
C LEU A 102 10.73 1.76 -12.87
N LYS A 103 9.97 1.88 -13.96
CA LYS A 103 10.20 2.88 -15.02
C LYS A 103 9.51 4.20 -14.69
N ASN A 104 8.25 4.13 -14.27
CA ASN A 104 7.46 5.27 -13.83
C ASN A 104 6.30 4.77 -12.96
N GLU A 105 6.23 5.25 -11.72
CA GLU A 105 5.17 4.93 -10.75
C GLU A 105 3.77 5.23 -11.31
N GLU A 106 3.61 6.34 -12.05
CA GLU A 106 2.32 6.80 -12.58
C GLU A 106 1.71 5.86 -13.64
N ILE A 107 2.45 4.85 -14.11
CA ILE A 107 1.91 3.84 -15.01
C ILE A 107 0.85 2.98 -14.29
N TYR A 108 1.02 2.75 -12.99
CA TYR A 108 0.15 1.85 -12.22
C TYR A 108 -0.40 2.45 -10.92
N ASN A 109 0.13 3.59 -10.46
CA ASN A 109 -0.46 4.36 -9.37
C ASN A 109 -1.12 5.63 -9.92
N CYS A 110 -2.22 6.04 -9.30
CA CYS A 110 -2.95 7.26 -9.70
C CYS A 110 -2.26 8.57 -9.29
N PHE A 111 -1.18 8.50 -8.48
CA PHE A 111 -0.32 9.62 -8.09
C PHE A 111 0.98 9.07 -7.47
N ASP A 112 2.00 9.93 -7.33
CA ASP A 112 3.24 9.63 -6.59
C ASP A 112 2.95 9.46 -5.09
N THR A 113 2.91 8.20 -4.64
CA THR A 113 2.53 7.83 -3.28
C THR A 113 3.60 8.21 -2.25
N GLN A 114 4.87 8.22 -2.65
CA GLN A 114 5.97 8.63 -1.79
C GLN A 114 5.91 10.14 -1.53
N LYS A 115 5.68 10.94 -2.55
CA LYS A 115 5.60 12.39 -2.46
C LYS A 115 4.36 12.86 -1.72
N LEU A 116 3.20 12.26 -1.99
CA LEU A 116 1.93 12.71 -1.40
C LEU A 116 1.74 12.21 0.03
N LEU A 117 2.04 10.93 0.27
CA LEU A 117 1.67 10.23 1.50
C LEU A 117 2.87 9.79 2.34
N ASN A 118 4.11 9.99 1.87
CA ASN A 118 5.30 9.39 2.46
C ASN A 118 5.21 7.85 2.54
N ARG A 119 4.61 7.24 1.52
CA ARG A 119 4.46 5.79 1.41
C ARG A 119 5.14 5.32 0.12
N PRO A 120 6.29 4.63 0.20
CA PRO A 120 6.93 4.13 -1.00
C PRO A 120 6.10 3.01 -1.61
N VAL A 121 6.17 2.88 -2.94
CA VAL A 121 5.53 1.77 -3.64
C VAL A 121 6.20 0.45 -3.28
N ARG A 122 5.41 -0.62 -3.31
CA ARG A 122 5.88 -1.97 -2.99
C ARG A 122 5.48 -2.95 -4.07
N VAL A 123 6.28 -4.01 -4.20
CA VAL A 123 6.01 -5.13 -5.10
C VAL A 123 5.78 -6.36 -4.22
N ALA A 124 4.63 -6.99 -4.38
CA ALA A 124 4.32 -8.25 -3.72
C ALA A 124 5.02 -9.41 -4.43
N ILE A 125 5.38 -10.42 -3.65
CA ILE A 125 6.06 -11.61 -4.13
C ILE A 125 5.01 -12.68 -4.46
N THR A 126 5.07 -13.23 -5.69
CA THR A 126 4.17 -14.27 -6.22
C THR A 126 4.96 -15.24 -7.10
N ASP A 127 4.31 -16.27 -7.67
CA ASP A 127 4.89 -17.16 -8.70
C ASP A 127 5.36 -16.41 -9.96
N LYS A 128 4.86 -15.19 -10.19
CA LYS A 128 5.31 -14.34 -11.30
C LYS A 128 6.56 -13.52 -10.95
N THR A 129 7.02 -13.56 -9.70
CA THR A 129 8.22 -12.85 -9.27
C THR A 129 9.46 -13.64 -9.68
N GLY A 130 10.20 -13.10 -10.65
CA GLY A 130 11.51 -13.65 -11.01
C GLY A 130 12.58 -13.44 -9.93
N ALA A 131 13.73 -14.11 -10.09
CA ALA A 131 14.87 -14.01 -9.17
C ALA A 131 15.34 -12.56 -8.93
N ALA A 132 15.23 -11.69 -9.93
CA ALA A 132 15.54 -10.27 -9.79
C ALA A 132 14.62 -9.54 -8.80
N GLY A 133 13.33 -9.89 -8.76
CA GLY A 133 12.37 -9.31 -7.81
C GLY A 133 12.62 -9.80 -6.38
N ILE A 134 12.93 -11.10 -6.21
CA ILE A 134 13.31 -11.67 -4.91
C ILE A 134 14.59 -11.02 -4.39
N LYS A 135 15.61 -10.90 -5.25
CA LYS A 135 16.85 -10.16 -4.95
C LYS A 135 16.55 -8.74 -4.48
N HIS A 136 15.75 -7.99 -5.23
CA HIS A 136 15.42 -6.61 -4.90
C HIS A 136 14.70 -6.50 -3.54
N TRP A 137 13.76 -7.41 -3.26
CA TRP A 137 13.09 -7.46 -1.95
C TRP A 137 14.09 -7.68 -0.81
N ILE A 138 15.05 -8.61 -0.95
CA ILE A 138 16.06 -8.87 0.09
C ILE A 138 16.96 -7.66 0.28
N GLU A 139 17.46 -7.06 -0.81
CA GLU A 139 18.33 -5.88 -0.75
C GLU A 139 17.62 -4.64 -0.18
N ALA A 140 16.29 -4.54 -0.33
CA ALA A 140 15.49 -3.48 0.26
C ALA A 140 15.30 -3.65 1.78
N LYS A 141 15.30 -4.89 2.29
CA LYS A 141 15.08 -5.19 3.71
C LYS A 141 16.37 -5.39 4.50
N TYR A 142 17.44 -5.82 3.85
CA TYR A 142 18.70 -6.19 4.48
C TYR A 142 19.88 -5.35 3.96
N GLN A 143 20.90 -5.18 4.80
CA GLN A 143 22.12 -4.47 4.46
C GLN A 143 23.06 -5.38 3.66
N THR A 144 22.67 -5.71 2.43
CA THR A 144 23.42 -6.64 1.57
C THR A 144 23.27 -6.31 0.09
N GLU A 145 24.24 -6.79 -0.69
CA GLU A 145 24.18 -6.85 -2.15
C GLU A 145 24.30 -8.31 -2.57
N ILE A 146 23.36 -8.75 -3.40
CA ILE A 146 23.27 -10.15 -3.81
C ILE A 146 23.77 -10.27 -5.25
N ALA A 147 24.65 -11.23 -5.52
CA ALA A 147 25.06 -11.53 -6.89
C ALA A 147 23.87 -11.93 -7.77
N LYS A 148 23.87 -11.54 -9.05
CA LYS A 148 22.77 -11.80 -10.01
C LYS A 148 22.33 -13.27 -10.07
N HIS A 149 23.27 -14.20 -9.91
CA HIS A 149 23.04 -15.65 -9.95
C HIS A 149 23.27 -16.31 -8.59
N ASN A 150 22.86 -15.67 -7.50
CA ASN A 150 23.04 -16.24 -6.17
C ASN A 150 22.13 -17.49 -5.99
N PRO A 151 22.70 -18.68 -5.68
CA PRO A 151 21.93 -19.91 -5.51
C PRO A 151 20.91 -19.84 -4.36
N ARG A 152 21.13 -18.97 -3.36
CA ARG A 152 20.19 -18.72 -2.26
C ARG A 152 18.88 -18.10 -2.76
N VAL A 153 18.96 -17.19 -3.72
CA VAL A 153 17.78 -16.57 -4.34
C VAL A 153 17.00 -17.60 -5.16
N ILE A 154 17.70 -18.48 -5.86
CA ILE A 154 17.08 -19.57 -6.63
C ILE A 154 16.32 -20.50 -5.69
N LYS A 155 16.92 -20.92 -4.56
CA LYS A 155 16.22 -21.73 -3.55
C LYS A 155 14.94 -21.09 -3.01
N ILE A 156 14.95 -19.77 -2.79
CA ILE A 156 13.74 -19.04 -2.36
C ILE A 156 12.70 -19.02 -3.49
N LYS A 157 13.13 -18.85 -4.74
CA LYS A 157 12.24 -18.93 -5.90
C LYS A 157 11.60 -20.31 -6.01
N ASP A 158 12.38 -21.38 -5.88
CA ASP A 158 11.87 -22.75 -5.97
C ASP A 158 10.82 -23.01 -4.87
N LYS A 159 11.06 -22.54 -3.63
CA LYS A 159 10.05 -22.57 -2.56
C LYS A 159 8.76 -21.83 -2.92
N ILE A 160 8.88 -20.65 -3.54
CA ILE A 160 7.71 -19.89 -4.01
C ILE A 160 6.96 -20.71 -5.05
N ASP A 161 7.64 -21.22 -6.07
CA ASP A 161 7.03 -22.00 -7.14
C ASP A 161 6.33 -23.26 -6.59
N ASP A 162 6.93 -23.93 -5.60
CA ASP A 162 6.36 -25.10 -4.92
C ASP A 162 5.07 -24.74 -4.17
N GLU A 163 5.01 -23.62 -3.46
CA GLU A 163 3.81 -23.15 -2.77
C GLU A 163 2.64 -22.92 -3.74
N TYR A 164 2.91 -22.30 -4.90
CA TYR A 164 1.89 -22.08 -5.93
C TYR A 164 1.53 -23.34 -6.71
N SER A 165 2.44 -24.29 -6.82
CA SER A 165 2.15 -25.63 -7.34
C SER A 165 1.22 -26.41 -6.40
N ASN A 166 1.17 -26.04 -5.12
CA ASN A 166 0.23 -26.55 -4.12
C ASN A 166 -1.03 -25.67 -3.98
N ASP A 167 -1.51 -25.11 -5.10
CA ASP A 167 -2.77 -24.36 -5.22
C ASP A 167 -2.89 -23.08 -4.37
N ARG A 168 -1.75 -22.50 -3.96
CA ARG A 168 -1.75 -21.20 -3.30
C ARG A 168 -2.27 -20.09 -4.24
N VAL A 169 -3.16 -19.25 -3.73
CA VAL A 169 -3.70 -18.07 -4.45
C VAL A 169 -3.33 -16.73 -3.81
N SER A 170 -2.89 -16.73 -2.56
CA SER A 170 -2.44 -15.53 -1.85
C SER A 170 -1.01 -15.15 -2.28
N ALA A 171 -0.67 -13.87 -2.19
CA ALA A 171 0.73 -13.44 -2.27
C ALA A 171 1.56 -14.03 -1.11
N ILE A 172 2.86 -14.13 -1.31
CA ILE A 172 3.79 -14.43 -0.22
C ILE A 172 3.88 -13.20 0.69
N SER A 173 3.63 -13.40 1.98
CA SER A 173 3.73 -12.33 2.98
C SER A 173 5.19 -11.98 3.30
N ASP A 174 5.41 -10.77 3.81
CA ASP A 174 6.73 -10.37 4.32
C ASP A 174 7.22 -11.34 5.43
N GLU A 175 6.31 -11.87 6.26
CA GLU A 175 6.64 -12.80 7.34
C GLU A 175 7.18 -14.14 6.83
N GLU A 176 6.53 -14.71 5.81
CA GLU A 176 7.00 -15.93 5.14
C GLU A 176 8.34 -15.70 4.45
N MET A 177 8.49 -14.58 3.74
CA MET A 177 9.75 -14.19 3.12
C MET A 177 10.87 -14.06 4.16
N PHE A 178 10.63 -13.42 5.31
CA PHE A 178 11.60 -13.36 6.40
C PHE A 178 11.95 -14.75 6.95
N GLY A 179 10.97 -15.65 7.06
CA GLY A 179 11.18 -17.05 7.44
C GLY A 179 12.12 -17.78 6.48
N TRP A 180 11.83 -17.76 5.18
CA TRP A 180 12.61 -18.45 4.16
C TRP A 180 14.00 -17.84 3.97
N VAL A 181 14.12 -16.51 4.05
CA VAL A 181 15.42 -15.84 3.99
C VAL A 181 16.30 -16.25 5.18
N ARG A 182 15.74 -16.32 6.40
CA ARG A 182 16.48 -16.83 7.57
C ARG A 182 16.92 -18.28 7.40
N GLU A 183 16.05 -19.14 6.87
CA GLU A 183 16.35 -20.55 6.62
C GLU A 183 17.51 -20.71 5.61
N VAL A 184 17.47 -19.95 4.51
CA VAL A 184 18.43 -20.11 3.40
C VAL A 184 19.77 -19.43 3.67
N PHE A 185 19.78 -18.27 4.34
CA PHE A 185 21.00 -17.53 4.65
C PHE A 185 21.63 -17.97 5.97
N GLY A 186 20.85 -18.52 6.91
CA GLY A 186 21.35 -19.01 8.19
C GLY A 186 22.17 -17.95 8.95
N ASN A 187 23.37 -18.34 9.38
CA ASN A 187 24.29 -17.46 10.11
C ASN A 187 24.90 -16.33 9.26
N ASP A 188 24.82 -16.43 7.93
CA ASP A 188 25.32 -15.40 7.01
C ASP A 188 24.27 -14.30 6.74
N LEU A 189 23.15 -14.30 7.49
CA LEU A 189 22.10 -13.33 7.28
C LEU A 189 22.55 -11.93 7.75
N PRO A 190 22.57 -10.93 6.86
CA PRO A 190 22.93 -9.56 7.22
C PRO A 190 21.86 -8.92 8.13
N PRO A 191 22.19 -7.82 8.82
CA PRO A 191 21.20 -7.08 9.60
C PRO A 191 20.15 -6.42 8.70
N LEU A 192 18.95 -6.20 9.24
CA LEU A 192 17.90 -5.43 8.57
C LEU A 192 18.35 -3.97 8.35
N ARG A 193 17.86 -3.36 7.27
CA ARG A 193 17.93 -1.90 7.08
C ARG A 193 16.99 -1.23 8.09
N LYS A 194 17.49 -0.16 8.70
CA LYS A 194 16.70 0.69 9.62
C LYS A 194 15.74 1.57 8.84
#